data_AF-A0A149RXT0-F1
#
_entry.id   AF-A0A149RXT0-F1
#
_cell.length_a   1.000
_cell.length_b   1.000
_cell.length_c   1.000
_cell.angle_alpha   90.00
_cell.angle_beta   90.00
_cell.angle_gamma   90.00
#
_symmetry.space_group_name_H-M   'P 1'
#
loop_
_entity.id
_entity.type
_entity.pdbx_description
1 polymer ?
#
loop_
_entity_poly.entity_id
_entity_poly.type
_entity_poly.pdbx_seq_one_letter_code
_entity_poly.pdbx_strand_id
1 'polypeptide(L)'
;MCSAMPLTKTGPFRPQTQQVIDAVNAAFPKAFQGVCKASDMPAIEADEDLEEDGFLSDFVFLGDGWAVRIDYDPEDPDLCLGLSAGNTEAETGGLEVDLDDGEEIPADVLADVMAFLDEERPSA
;
A
#
# COMPACT_ATOMS: atom_id res chain seq x y z
N MET A 1 24.44 -6.93 0.83
CA MET A 1 23.82 -6.80 -0.50
C MET A 1 22.34 -6.63 -0.22
N CYS A 2 21.80 -5.42 -0.31
CA CYS A 2 20.37 -5.20 -0.10
C CYS A 2 19.63 -5.94 -1.21
N SER A 3 18.88 -7.00 -0.86
CA SER A 3 17.99 -7.64 -1.81
C SER A 3 16.99 -6.58 -2.25
N ALA A 4 16.98 -6.24 -3.55
CA ALA A 4 15.97 -5.35 -4.09
C ALA A 4 14.59 -6.01 -3.89
N MET A 5 13.62 -5.27 -3.33
CA MET A 5 12.26 -5.78 -3.15
C MET A 5 11.68 -6.23 -4.50
N PRO A 6 10.93 -7.35 -4.58
CA PRO A 6 10.41 -7.89 -5.83
C PRO A 6 9.18 -7.09 -6.31
N LEU A 7 9.44 -5.90 -6.87
CA LEU A 7 8.40 -4.99 -7.36
C LEU A 7 7.84 -5.42 -8.72
N THR A 8 6.53 -5.61 -8.78
CA THR A 8 5.76 -5.84 -9.99
C THR A 8 5.19 -4.51 -10.52
N LYS A 9 5.54 -4.14 -11.75
CA LYS A 9 5.11 -2.88 -12.39
C LYS A 9 3.89 -3.02 -13.30
N THR A 10 3.51 -4.26 -13.61
CA THR A 10 2.46 -4.57 -14.59
C THR A 10 1.56 -5.67 -14.05
N GLY A 11 0.24 -5.48 -14.18
CA GLY A 11 -0.76 -6.39 -13.65
C GLY A 11 -0.88 -7.75 -14.37
N PRO A 12 -1.92 -8.53 -14.04
CA PRO A 12 -3.13 -8.08 -13.33
C PRO A 12 -2.89 -7.84 -11.82
N PHE A 13 -3.39 -6.70 -11.33
CA PHE A 13 -3.49 -6.38 -9.91
C PHE A 13 -4.94 -6.57 -9.44
N ARG A 14 -5.17 -6.67 -8.12
CA ARG A 14 -6.54 -6.68 -7.58
C ARG A 14 -7.22 -5.33 -7.86
N PRO A 15 -8.56 -5.28 -7.92
CA PRO A 15 -9.28 -4.04 -8.20
C PRO A 15 -8.87 -2.87 -7.28
N GLN A 16 -8.75 -3.10 -5.99
CA GLN A 16 -8.42 -2.07 -5.00
C GLN A 16 -6.96 -1.64 -5.09
N THR A 17 -6.03 -2.58 -5.37
CA THR A 17 -4.64 -2.23 -5.68
C THR A 17 -4.60 -1.30 -6.90
N GLN A 18 -5.39 -1.62 -7.94
CA GLN A 18 -5.45 -0.81 -9.16
C GLN A 18 -6.03 0.58 -8.89
N GLN A 19 -7.06 0.69 -8.04
CA GLN A 19 -7.60 1.99 -7.61
C GLN A 19 -6.53 2.86 -6.93
N VAL A 20 -5.73 2.28 -6.03
CA VAL A 20 -4.62 3.00 -5.38
C VAL A 20 -3.55 3.39 -6.41
N ILE A 21 -3.18 2.49 -7.32
CA ILE A 21 -2.21 2.81 -8.40
C ILE A 21 -2.71 3.96 -9.27
N ASP A 22 -4.00 3.96 -9.62
CA ASP A 22 -4.60 5.00 -10.45
C ASP A 22 -4.63 6.34 -9.71
N ALA A 23 -4.99 6.33 -8.41
CA ALA A 23 -4.96 7.51 -7.55
C ALA A 23 -3.53 8.08 -7.41
N VAL A 24 -2.54 7.23 -7.13
CA VAL A 24 -1.12 7.63 -7.04
C VAL A 24 -0.62 8.20 -8.36
N ASN A 25 -0.93 7.58 -9.49
CA ASN A 25 -0.50 8.10 -10.79
C ASN A 25 -1.16 9.43 -11.15
N ALA A 26 -2.40 9.67 -10.70
CA ALA A 26 -3.11 10.91 -10.89
C ALA A 26 -2.58 12.04 -10.00
N ALA A 27 -2.39 11.78 -8.70
CA ALA A 27 -1.91 12.76 -7.72
C ALA A 27 -0.40 13.03 -7.86
N PHE A 28 0.40 12.00 -8.11
CA PHE A 28 1.86 12.05 -8.12
C PHE A 28 2.44 11.42 -9.39
N PRO A 29 2.38 12.12 -10.53
CA PRO A 29 2.88 11.60 -11.79
C PRO A 29 4.33 11.13 -11.68
N LYS A 30 4.59 9.87 -12.07
CA LYS A 30 5.90 9.19 -12.04
C LYS A 30 6.41 8.78 -10.64
N ALA A 31 5.63 8.94 -9.58
CA ALA A 31 6.02 8.46 -8.26
C ALA A 31 5.91 6.94 -8.13
N PHE A 32 4.96 6.30 -8.82
CA PHE A 32 4.76 4.85 -8.77
C PHE A 32 6.01 4.06 -9.18
N GLN A 33 6.51 3.23 -8.26
CA GLN A 33 7.66 2.33 -8.46
C GLN A 33 7.24 0.88 -8.74
N GLY A 34 6.10 0.44 -8.23
CA GLY A 34 5.63 -0.93 -8.39
C GLY A 34 4.88 -1.43 -7.16
N VAL A 35 4.37 -2.65 -7.26
CA VAL A 35 3.65 -3.34 -6.19
C VAL A 35 4.48 -4.51 -5.67
N CYS A 36 4.57 -4.69 -4.36
CA CYS A 36 5.01 -5.95 -3.75
C CYS A 36 3.87 -6.56 -2.96
N LYS A 37 3.69 -7.88 -3.03
CA LYS A 37 2.81 -8.58 -2.10
C LYS A 37 3.54 -8.78 -0.77
N ALA A 38 2.80 -8.78 0.34
CA ALA A 38 3.35 -9.14 1.65
C ALA A 38 4.10 -10.48 1.61
N SER A 39 3.48 -11.50 1.00
CA SER A 39 4.03 -12.85 0.85
C SER A 39 5.30 -12.94 0.02
N ASP A 40 5.60 -11.93 -0.79
CA ASP A 40 6.78 -11.88 -1.64
C ASP A 40 7.93 -11.10 -0.97
N MET A 41 7.67 -10.42 0.15
CA MET A 41 8.73 -9.72 0.88
C MET A 41 9.68 -10.72 1.54
N PRO A 42 11.01 -10.48 1.46
CA PRO A 42 11.95 -11.29 2.21
C PRO A 42 11.62 -11.18 3.70
N ALA A 43 11.66 -12.30 4.43
CA ALA A 43 11.32 -12.46 5.86
C ALA A 43 12.20 -11.66 6.85
N ILE A 44 12.82 -10.57 6.39
CA ILE A 44 13.56 -9.63 7.22
C ILE A 44 12.52 -8.63 7.72
N GLU A 45 12.01 -8.83 8.92
CA GLU A 45 11.23 -7.83 9.67
C GLU A 45 9.92 -7.39 8.99
N ALA A 46 9.30 -8.23 8.16
CA ALA A 46 7.86 -8.20 8.09
C ALA A 46 7.41 -8.55 9.51
N ASP A 47 6.77 -7.60 10.19
CA ASP A 47 6.17 -7.78 11.50
C ASP A 47 5.65 -9.22 11.58
N GLU A 48 6.18 -10.03 12.50
CA GLU A 48 5.75 -11.44 12.60
C GLU A 48 4.22 -11.49 12.80
N ASP A 49 3.64 -10.41 13.32
CA ASP A 49 2.21 -10.14 13.43
C ASP A 49 1.47 -10.03 12.07
N LEU A 50 2.10 -9.64 10.95
CA LEU A 50 1.40 -9.54 9.65
C LEU A 50 1.05 -10.90 9.03
N GLU A 51 1.92 -11.90 9.17
CA GLU A 51 1.60 -13.28 8.77
C GLU A 51 0.85 -14.04 9.89
N GLU A 52 1.08 -13.74 11.17
CA GLU A 52 0.34 -14.36 12.30
C GLU A 52 -1.11 -13.87 12.42
N ASP A 53 -1.40 -12.60 12.10
CA ASP A 53 -2.76 -12.04 12.07
C ASP A 53 -3.54 -12.42 10.80
N GLY A 54 -2.88 -13.08 9.84
CA GLY A 54 -3.51 -13.57 8.62
C GLY A 54 -3.87 -12.47 7.63
N PHE A 55 -3.36 -11.24 7.75
CA PHE A 55 -3.69 -10.18 6.80
C PHE A 55 -3.02 -10.42 5.45
N LEU A 56 -3.83 -10.46 4.41
CA LEU A 56 -3.38 -10.53 3.03
C LEU A 56 -3.15 -9.09 2.56
N SER A 57 -1.92 -8.68 2.25
CA SER A 57 -1.65 -7.28 1.89
C SER A 57 -0.85 -7.10 0.60
N ASP A 58 -1.13 -5.99 -0.10
CA ASP A 58 -0.32 -5.47 -1.20
C ASP A 58 0.29 -4.12 -0.80
N PHE A 59 1.51 -3.85 -1.26
CA PHE A 59 2.24 -2.61 -1.02
C PHE A 59 2.49 -1.90 -2.35
N VAL A 60 1.90 -0.73 -2.53
CA VAL A 60 2.15 0.17 -3.65
C VAL A 60 3.29 1.12 -3.27
N PHE A 61 4.48 0.87 -3.81
CA PHE A 61 5.67 1.66 -3.51
C PHE A 61 5.78 2.92 -4.38
N LEU A 62 6.24 4.00 -3.76
CA LEU A 62 6.61 5.26 -4.37
C LEU A 62 8.15 5.39 -4.42
N GLY A 63 8.65 6.16 -5.38
CA GLY A 63 10.09 6.33 -5.68
C GLY A 63 10.95 7.00 -4.61
N ASP A 64 10.33 7.50 -3.56
CA ASP A 64 10.88 8.36 -2.52
C ASP A 64 10.88 7.70 -1.13
N GLY A 65 10.71 6.38 -1.06
CA GLY A 65 10.72 5.64 0.21
C GLY A 65 9.39 5.70 0.96
N TRP A 66 8.29 5.98 0.24
CA TRP A 66 6.93 5.91 0.76
C TRP A 66 6.17 4.76 0.12
N ALA A 67 5.17 4.24 0.82
CA ALA A 67 4.29 3.21 0.30
C ALA A 67 2.87 3.38 0.81
N VAL A 68 1.92 2.80 0.07
CA VAL A 68 0.55 2.55 0.52
C VAL A 68 0.38 1.04 0.64
N ARG A 69 0.06 0.55 1.85
CA ARG A 69 -0.37 -0.83 2.09
C ARG A 69 -1.88 -0.90 1.92
N ILE A 70 -2.34 -1.94 1.24
CA ILE A 70 -3.74 -2.31 1.13
C ILE A 70 -3.91 -3.66 1.82
N ASP A 71 -4.79 -3.71 2.82
CA ASP A 71 -5.11 -4.92 3.55
C ASP A 71 -6.41 -5.53 3.03
N TYR A 72 -6.36 -6.82 2.77
CA TYR A 72 -7.47 -7.61 2.28
C TYR A 72 -7.93 -8.61 3.33
N ASP A 73 -9.19 -8.98 3.25
CA ASP A 73 -9.71 -10.09 4.03
C ASP A 73 -9.06 -11.41 3.52
N PRO A 74 -8.43 -12.21 4.39
CA PRO A 74 -7.86 -13.50 3.99
C PRO A 74 -8.91 -14.56 3.62
N GLU A 75 -10.11 -14.47 4.18
CA GLU A 75 -11.24 -15.33 3.87
C GLU A 75 -11.95 -14.88 2.59
N ASP A 76 -11.94 -13.57 2.30
CA ASP A 76 -12.45 -12.99 1.04
C ASP A 76 -11.46 -11.95 0.42
N PRO A 77 -10.49 -12.41 -0.39
CA PRO A 77 -9.43 -11.56 -0.97
C PRO A 77 -9.91 -10.43 -1.90
N ASP A 78 -11.20 -10.41 -2.23
CA ASP A 78 -11.82 -9.35 -3.03
C ASP A 78 -12.32 -8.18 -2.15
N LEU A 79 -12.22 -8.27 -0.82
CA LEU A 79 -12.59 -7.21 0.13
C LEU A 79 -11.36 -6.54 0.73
N CYS A 80 -11.28 -5.21 0.64
CA CYS A 80 -10.26 -4.38 1.28
C CYS A 80 -10.69 -3.97 2.70
N LEU A 81 -10.00 -4.46 3.72
CA LEU A 81 -10.29 -4.14 5.12
C LEU A 81 -9.69 -2.81 5.56
N GLY A 82 -8.67 -2.31 4.85
CA GLY A 82 -8.06 -1.05 5.21
C GLY A 82 -6.93 -0.62 4.30
N LEU A 83 -6.50 0.62 4.51
CA LEU A 83 -5.34 1.23 3.87
C LEU A 83 -4.42 1.78 4.94
N SER A 84 -3.12 1.64 4.73
CA SER A 84 -2.15 2.46 5.44
C SER A 84 -1.17 3.11 4.49
N ALA A 85 -0.70 4.31 4.84
CA ALA A 85 0.25 5.07 4.05
C ALA A 85 1.36 5.61 4.96
N GLY A 86 2.61 5.43 4.57
CA GLY A 86 3.72 5.80 5.43
C GLY A 86 5.08 5.71 4.76
N ASN A 87 6.08 6.22 5.48
CA ASN A 87 7.48 6.11 5.09
C ASN A 87 7.98 4.70 5.44
N THR A 88 8.63 4.04 4.48
CA THR A 88 9.05 2.63 4.60
C THR A 88 10.22 2.42 5.55
N GLU A 89 10.90 3.50 5.97
CA GLU A 89 12.06 3.47 6.88
C GLU A 89 11.75 4.06 8.27
N ALA A 90 10.53 4.58 8.49
CA ALA A 90 10.15 5.20 9.75
C ALA A 90 9.53 4.17 10.72
N GLU A 91 10.05 4.11 11.95
CA GLU A 91 9.52 3.21 13.01
C GLU A 91 8.18 3.68 13.58
N THR A 92 7.81 4.96 13.42
CA THR A 92 6.53 5.51 13.89
C THR A 92 6.05 6.60 12.94
N GLY A 93 4.75 6.57 12.58
CA GLY A 93 4.10 7.58 11.75
C GLY A 93 3.55 7.03 10.44
N GLY A 94 2.31 7.41 10.14
CA GLY A 94 1.55 6.96 8.97
C GLY A 94 0.07 7.32 9.12
N LEU A 95 -0.67 7.24 8.03
CA LEU A 95 -2.13 7.23 8.05
C LEU A 95 -2.60 5.79 8.04
N GLU A 96 -3.59 5.46 8.87
CA GLU A 96 -4.30 4.18 8.86
C GLU A 96 -5.80 4.47 8.73
N VAL A 97 -6.45 3.75 7.82
CA VAL A 97 -7.89 3.87 7.55
C VAL A 97 -8.51 2.48 7.49
N ASP A 98 -9.43 2.21 8.39
CA ASP A 98 -10.24 0.98 8.38
C ASP A 98 -11.46 1.14 7.45
N LEU A 99 -11.80 0.07 6.74
CA LEU A 99 -12.96 0.00 5.84
C LEU A 99 -13.92 -1.10 6.30
N ASP A 100 -15.22 -0.80 6.27
CA ASP A 100 -16.25 -1.71 6.78
C ASP A 100 -16.63 -2.86 5.83
N ASP A 101 -16.56 -2.66 4.51
CA ASP A 101 -17.07 -3.63 3.50
C ASP A 101 -16.13 -3.81 2.28
N GLY A 102 -15.20 -2.89 2.03
CA GLY A 102 -13.99 -3.14 1.23
C GLY A 102 -14.08 -3.49 -0.26
N GLU A 103 -15.26 -3.77 -0.83
CA GLU A 103 -15.39 -4.13 -2.26
C GLU A 103 -14.83 -3.04 -3.18
N GLU A 104 -15.09 -1.77 -2.86
CA GLU A 104 -14.52 -0.59 -3.52
C GLU A 104 -13.99 0.36 -2.45
N ILE A 105 -12.80 0.93 -2.67
CA ILE A 105 -12.27 1.94 -1.75
C ILE A 105 -13.05 3.25 -2.02
N PRO A 106 -13.69 3.84 -1.00
CA PRO A 106 -14.39 5.11 -1.17
C PRO A 106 -13.46 6.20 -1.72
N ALA A 107 -13.98 7.02 -2.63
CA ALA A 107 -13.17 8.04 -3.32
C ALA A 107 -12.65 9.13 -2.36
N ASP A 108 -13.40 9.44 -1.30
CA ASP A 108 -12.99 10.31 -0.21
C ASP A 108 -11.84 9.73 0.61
N VAL A 109 -11.89 8.42 0.91
CA VAL A 109 -10.77 7.73 1.56
C VAL A 109 -9.50 7.79 0.70
N LEU A 110 -9.61 7.51 -0.61
CA LEU A 110 -8.47 7.65 -1.51
C LEU A 110 -7.95 9.09 -1.54
N ALA A 111 -8.84 10.08 -1.55
CA ALA A 111 -8.46 11.50 -1.53
C ALA A 111 -7.72 11.87 -0.25
N ASP A 112 -8.18 11.38 0.91
CA ASP A 112 -7.54 11.62 2.20
C ASP A 112 -6.14 10.98 2.26
N VAL A 113 -5.99 9.74 1.75
CA VAL A 113 -4.68 9.08 1.64
C VAL A 113 -3.74 9.86 0.72
N MET A 114 -4.22 10.33 -0.44
CA MET A 114 -3.40 11.14 -1.33
C MET A 114 -3.05 12.51 -0.71
N ALA A 115 -3.97 13.14 0.02
CA ALA A 115 -3.71 14.40 0.71
C ALA A 115 -2.65 14.23 1.80
N PHE A 116 -2.76 13.18 2.62
CA PHE A 116 -1.74 12.84 3.61
C PHE A 116 -0.36 12.64 2.97
N LEU A 117 -0.30 11.88 1.87
CA LEU A 117 0.93 11.68 1.11
C LEU A 117 1.48 12.99 0.55
N ASP A 118 0.65 13.92 0.09
CA ASP A 118 1.10 15.22 -0.43
C ASP A 118 1.65 16.13 0.67
N GLU A 119 1.04 16.10 1.86
CA GLU A 119 1.44 16.91 3.01
C GLU A 119 2.73 16.41 3.67
N GLU A 120 2.86 15.10 3.86
CA GLU A 120 3.94 14.51 4.66
C GLU A 120 5.16 14.08 3.82
N ARG A 121 4.98 13.83 2.51
CA ARG A 121 6.12 13.47 1.66
C ARG A 121 6.99 14.70 1.42
N PRO A 122 8.31 14.60 1.61
CA PRO A 122 9.20 15.71 1.29
C PRO A 122 9.06 16.05 -0.19
N SER A 123 8.66 17.30 -0.48
CA SER A 123 8.53 17.78 -1.85
C SER A 123 9.88 17.63 -2.56
N ALA A 124 9.90 16.84 -3.64
CA ALA A 124 11.09 16.64 -4.47
C ALA A 124 11.59 17.95 -5.12
#